data_AF-A0A7S4MMA8-F1
#
_entry.id   AF-A0A7S4MMA8-F1
#
_cell.length_a   1.000
_cell.length_b   1.000
_cell.length_c   1.000
_cell.angle_alpha   90.00
_cell.angle_beta   90.00
_cell.angle_gamma   90.00
#
_symmetry.space_group_name_H-M   'P 1'
#
loop_
_entity.id
_entity.type
_entity.pdbx_description
1 polymer ?
#
loop_
_entity_poly.entity_id
_entity_poly.type
_entity_poly.pdbx_seq_one_letter_code
_entity_poly.pdbx_strand_id
1 'polypeptide(L)'
;KDENASQGLTIASSYIPVWAEHFAGSLCERPKVDEDDENNEPTKDQIPCNEALHIGELPPEVMLHILSFLSPSSIEMISAVCRLWYLLARENNLWQSICLRQWPGEHEMLREQVQEQLMGNWRKLFIDKPRPRLDGVYISQNSYIRAGATEGSYDQPVF
;
A
#
# COMPACT_ATOMS: atom_id res chain seq x y z
N LYS A 1 25.00 19.69 -34.39
CA LYS A 1 23.71 20.42 -34.35
C LYS A 1 22.56 19.42 -34.16
N ASP A 2 22.71 18.48 -33.23
CA ASP A 2 22.11 18.55 -31.89
C ASP A 2 20.96 19.56 -31.74
N GLU A 3 19.77 19.08 -31.38
CA GLU A 3 19.23 19.23 -30.01
C GLU A 3 17.77 18.75 -29.93
N ASN A 4 17.62 17.56 -29.34
CA ASN A 4 16.62 17.14 -28.35
C ASN A 4 15.16 17.61 -28.49
N ALA A 5 14.32 16.68 -28.96
CA ALA A 5 12.92 16.60 -28.59
C ALA A 5 12.80 16.11 -27.13
N SER A 6 12.64 17.04 -26.19
CA SER A 6 12.15 16.76 -24.83
C SER A 6 10.87 17.54 -24.61
N GLN A 7 9.76 17.00 -25.12
CA GLN A 7 8.43 17.45 -24.70
C GLN A 7 8.15 16.76 -23.36
N GLY A 8 8.42 17.49 -22.28
CA GLY A 8 8.06 17.11 -20.93
C GLY A 8 6.55 16.86 -20.82
N LEU A 9 6.19 15.82 -20.07
CA LEU A 9 4.82 15.55 -19.65
C LEU A 9 4.36 16.69 -18.74
N THR A 10 3.70 17.68 -19.32
CA THR A 10 2.92 18.67 -18.59
C THR A 10 1.70 17.95 -18.00
N ILE A 11 1.84 17.44 -16.77
CA ILE A 11 0.69 16.94 -16.01
C ILE A 11 -0.12 18.17 -15.63
N ALA A 12 -1.27 18.31 -16.28
CA ALA A 12 -2.21 19.38 -16.05
C ALA A 12 -2.57 19.45 -14.55
N SER A 13 -2.38 20.65 -14.00
CA SER A 13 -2.86 21.12 -12.71
C SER A 13 -4.38 21.07 -12.66
N SER A 14 -4.96 19.89 -12.45
CA SER A 14 -6.39 19.76 -12.17
C SER A 14 -6.58 18.71 -11.08
N TYR A 15 -6.98 19.18 -9.91
CA TYR A 15 -7.24 18.45 -8.67
C TYR A 15 -6.01 18.07 -7.83
N ILE A 16 -5.43 19.09 -7.21
CA ILE A 16 -4.77 18.91 -5.92
C ILE A 16 -5.91 18.73 -4.88
N PRO A 17 -6.00 17.60 -4.17
CA PRO A 17 -7.06 17.41 -3.17
C PRO A 17 -6.85 18.36 -1.99
N VAL A 18 -7.93 18.80 -1.34
CA VAL A 18 -7.92 19.81 -0.27
C VAL A 18 -6.93 19.48 0.87
N TRP A 19 -6.75 18.20 1.19
CA TRP A 19 -5.75 17.77 2.18
C TRP A 19 -4.30 18.06 1.74
N ALA A 20 -4.02 18.00 0.43
CA ALA A 20 -2.71 18.28 -0.15
C ALA A 20 -2.43 19.78 -0.22
N GLU A 21 -3.46 20.64 -0.31
CA GLU A 21 -3.31 22.09 -0.12
C GLU A 21 -2.95 22.44 1.33
N HIS A 22 -3.57 21.78 2.31
CA HIS A 22 -3.21 21.93 3.73
C HIS A 22 -1.78 21.45 4.02
N PHE A 23 -1.30 20.41 3.31
CA PHE A 23 0.08 19.95 3.40
C PHE A 23 1.06 20.90 2.70
N ALA A 24 0.69 21.45 1.54
CA ALA A 24 1.52 22.41 0.80
C ALA A 24 1.66 23.75 1.55
N GLY A 25 0.63 24.17 2.29
CA GLY A 25 0.68 25.34 3.18
C GLY A 25 1.57 25.15 4.42
N SER A 26 1.97 23.91 4.74
CA SER A 26 2.93 23.63 5.80
C SER A 26 4.39 23.66 5.32
N LEU A 27 4.65 23.98 4.04
CA LEU A 27 5.97 24.40 3.60
C LEU A 27 6.27 25.75 4.24
N CYS A 28 6.87 25.68 5.43
CA CYS A 28 7.44 26.76 6.22
C CYS A 28 7.53 28.08 5.44
N GLU A 29 6.58 28.99 5.68
CA GLU A 29 6.84 30.40 5.36
C GLU A 29 8.12 30.77 6.11
N ARG A 30 9.18 31.02 5.33
CA ARG A 30 10.45 31.51 5.88
C ARG A 30 10.16 32.78 6.68
N PRO A 31 10.56 32.88 7.95
CA PRO A 31 10.66 34.19 8.58
C PRO A 31 11.71 34.97 7.78
N LYS A 32 11.33 36.17 7.32
CA LYS A 32 12.30 37.12 6.77
C LYS A 32 13.24 37.47 7.93
N VAL A 33 14.52 37.13 7.78
CA VAL A 33 15.56 37.65 8.66
C VAL A 33 15.76 39.09 8.19
N ASP A 34 15.23 40.05 8.93
CA ASP A 34 15.55 41.47 8.71
C ASP A 34 17.02 41.67 9.16
N GLU A 35 17.85 42.25 8.30
CA GLU A 35 19.33 42.27 8.41
C GLU A 35 19.92 43.18 9.50
N ASP A 36 19.13 43.75 10.42
CA ASP A 36 19.61 44.83 11.29
C ASP A 36 19.37 44.55 12.79
N ASP A 37 20.13 43.65 13.44
CA ASP A 37 20.37 43.77 14.90
C ASP A 37 21.60 42.96 15.38
N GLU A 38 22.68 43.67 15.73
CA GLU A 38 23.99 43.12 16.08
C GLU A 38 24.13 42.68 17.55
N ASN A 39 23.03 42.32 18.25
CA ASN A 39 23.09 41.92 19.67
C ASN A 39 22.04 40.86 20.07
N ASN A 40 22.08 39.67 19.48
CA ASN A 40 21.33 38.53 20.02
C ASN A 40 22.26 37.35 20.34
N GLU A 41 22.60 37.20 21.62
CA GLU A 41 23.21 35.97 22.14
C GLU A 41 22.32 34.76 21.78
N PRO A 42 22.90 33.62 21.37
CA PRO A 42 22.10 32.47 20.99
C PRO A 42 21.44 31.86 22.23
N THR A 43 20.17 32.21 22.46
CA THR A 43 19.31 31.56 23.44
C THR A 43 19.17 30.08 23.05
N LYS A 44 19.74 29.20 23.88
CA LYS A 44 19.92 27.74 23.66
C LYS A 44 18.64 26.90 23.58
N ASP A 45 17.46 27.51 23.56
CA ASP A 45 16.18 26.80 23.70
C ASP A 45 15.26 26.93 22.48
N GLN A 46 15.75 27.44 21.35
CA GLN A 46 15.00 27.33 20.10
C GLN A 46 15.16 25.92 19.55
N ILE A 47 14.16 25.07 19.74
CA ILE A 47 13.96 23.91 18.86
C ILE A 47 13.81 24.52 17.46
N PRO A 48 14.78 24.37 16.54
CA PRO A 48 14.71 25.01 15.24
C PRO A 48 13.40 24.56 14.58
N CYS A 49 12.60 25.53 14.13
CA CYS A 49 11.35 25.29 13.45
C CYS A 49 11.58 24.27 12.34
N ASN A 50 11.07 23.05 12.58
CA ASN A 50 11.15 21.84 11.78
C ASN A 50 11.60 22.13 10.35
N GLU A 51 12.88 21.86 10.04
CA GLU A 51 13.28 21.65 8.66
C GLU A 51 12.28 20.64 8.10
N ALA A 52 11.52 21.02 7.07
CA ALA A 52 10.43 20.19 6.56
C ALA A 52 11.02 18.91 5.96
N LEU A 53 11.20 17.89 6.81
CA LEU A 53 11.79 16.61 6.44
C LEU A 53 10.92 15.98 5.36
N HIS A 54 11.52 15.75 4.20
CA HIS A 54 10.81 15.13 3.09
C HIS A 54 10.58 13.64 3.41
N ILE A 55 9.44 13.08 3.02
CA ILE A 55 9.14 11.65 3.29
C ILE A 55 10.21 10.70 2.72
N GLY A 56 10.97 11.15 1.71
CA GLY A 56 12.10 10.42 1.13
C GLY A 56 13.37 10.37 1.98
N GLU A 57 13.45 11.16 3.07
CA GLU A 57 14.59 11.19 3.99
C GLU A 57 14.45 10.17 5.13
N LEU A 58 13.29 9.51 5.23
CA LEU A 58 13.09 8.48 6.25
C LEU A 58 13.97 7.24 5.95
N PRO A 59 14.45 6.56 7.00
CA PRO A 59 15.07 5.25 6.84
C PRO A 59 14.10 4.26 6.15
N PRO A 60 14.61 3.36 5.29
CA PRO A 60 13.79 2.43 4.54
C PRO A 60 12.97 1.49 5.44
N GLU A 61 13.44 1.19 6.66
CA GLU A 61 12.72 0.38 7.64
C GLU A 61 11.44 1.07 8.10
N VAL A 62 11.48 2.39 8.30
CA VAL A 62 10.31 3.18 8.72
C VAL A 62 9.33 3.28 7.57
N MET A 63 9.81 3.47 6.34
CA MET A 63 8.96 3.43 5.15
C MET A 63 8.25 2.08 4.99
N LEU A 64 8.97 0.96 5.18
CA LEU A 64 8.37 -0.38 5.16
C LEU A 64 7.33 -0.57 6.26
N HIS A 65 7.59 -0.03 7.45
CA HIS A 65 6.63 -0.06 8.54
C HIS A 65 5.36 0.70 8.17
N ILE A 66 5.46 1.88 7.55
CA ILE A 66 4.31 2.63 7.04
C ILE A 66 3.54 1.79 6.01
N LEU A 67 4.24 1.15 5.06
CA LEU A 67 3.61 0.28 4.06
C LEU A 67 2.86 -0.90 4.69
N SER A 68 3.30 -1.41 5.85
CA SER A 68 2.65 -2.54 6.54
C SER A 68 1.24 -2.24 7.06
N PHE A 69 0.87 -0.96 7.19
CA PHE A 69 -0.47 -0.53 7.58
C PHE A 69 -1.42 -0.36 6.39
N LEU A 70 -0.90 -0.38 5.17
CA LEU A 70 -1.69 -0.08 3.98
C LEU A 70 -2.38 -1.31 3.41
N SER A 71 -3.43 -1.06 2.63
CA SER A 71 -4.08 -2.11 1.85
C SER A 71 -3.17 -2.58 0.71
N PRO A 72 -3.26 -3.85 0.27
CA PRO A 72 -2.47 -4.35 -0.86
C PRO A 72 -2.66 -3.51 -2.14
N SER A 73 -3.87 -3.02 -2.38
CA SER A 73 -4.18 -2.13 -3.50
C SER A 73 -3.43 -0.79 -3.39
N SER A 74 -3.38 -0.20 -2.18
CA SER A 74 -2.64 1.04 -1.92
C SER A 74 -1.14 0.86 -2.08
N ILE A 75 -0.58 -0.28 -1.68
CA ILE A 75 0.84 -0.59 -1.84
C ILE A 75 1.22 -0.63 -3.33
N GLU A 76 0.40 -1.26 -4.17
CA GLU A 76 0.63 -1.27 -5.62
C GLU A 76 0.52 0.14 -6.23
N MET A 77 -0.41 0.99 -5.76
CA MET A 77 -0.48 2.41 -6.19
C MET A 77 0.79 3.20 -5.80
N ILE A 78 1.28 3.02 -4.57
CA ILE A 78 2.49 3.70 -4.11
C ILE A 78 3.72 3.23 -4.87
N SER A 79 3.75 1.97 -5.29
CA SER A 79 4.85 1.43 -6.11
C SER A 79 5.05 2.17 -7.44
N ALA A 80 4.02 2.86 -7.93
CA ALA A 80 4.09 3.66 -9.17
C ALA A 80 4.60 5.10 -8.96
N VAL A 81 4.77 5.56 -7.71
CA VAL A 81 5.14 6.95 -7.41
C VAL A 81 6.60 7.24 -7.76
N CYS A 82 7.53 6.42 -7.26
CA CYS A 82 8.95 6.58 -7.57
C CYS A 82 9.71 5.25 -7.46
N ARG A 83 10.97 5.24 -7.91
CA ARG A 83 11.85 4.06 -7.88
C ARG A 83 12.05 3.49 -6.47
N LEU A 84 12.17 4.35 -5.46
CA LEU A 84 12.36 3.91 -4.07
C LEU A 84 11.13 3.15 -3.56
N TRP A 85 9.95 3.76 -3.71
CA TRP A 85 8.67 3.13 -3.35
C TRP A 85 8.41 1.83 -4.11
N TYR A 86 8.80 1.77 -5.38
CA TYR A 86 8.71 0.55 -6.17
C TYR A 86 9.55 -0.60 -5.59
N LEU A 87 10.75 -0.32 -5.10
CA LEU A 87 11.62 -1.33 -4.49
C LEU A 87 11.06 -1.79 -3.14
N LEU A 88 10.67 -0.84 -2.28
CA LEU A 88 10.13 -1.15 -0.96
C LEU A 88 8.79 -1.90 -1.02
N ALA A 89 7.91 -1.53 -1.96
CA ALA A 89 6.64 -2.21 -2.17
C ALA A 89 6.81 -3.67 -2.63
N ARG A 90 7.99 -4.07 -3.11
CA ARG A 90 8.30 -5.43 -3.55
C ARG A 90 9.01 -6.27 -2.48
N GLU A 91 9.24 -5.72 -1.29
CA GLU A 91 9.88 -6.42 -0.20
C GLU A 91 9.10 -7.68 0.21
N ASN A 92 9.79 -8.80 0.27
CA ASN A 92 9.16 -10.10 0.46
C ASN A 92 8.50 -10.25 1.84
N ASN A 93 9.15 -9.70 2.88
CA ASN A 93 8.65 -9.72 4.25
C ASN A 93 7.35 -8.91 4.41
N LEU A 94 7.20 -7.83 3.65
CA LEU A 94 5.96 -7.04 3.60
C LEU A 94 4.81 -7.94 3.10
N TRP A 95 4.99 -8.61 1.97
CA TRP A 95 3.98 -9.52 1.41
C TRP A 95 3.71 -10.75 2.28
N GLN A 96 4.73 -11.27 2.98
CA GLN A 96 4.54 -12.33 3.96
C GLN A 96 3.55 -11.91 5.04
N SER A 97 3.75 -10.73 5.64
CA SER A 97 2.85 -10.23 6.69
C SER A 97 1.41 -10.04 6.19
N ILE A 98 1.25 -9.58 4.94
CA ILE A 98 -0.04 -9.39 4.28
C ILE A 98 -0.74 -10.74 4.06
N CYS A 99 -0.04 -11.73 3.52
CA CYS A 99 -0.58 -13.08 3.29
C CYS A 99 -1.02 -13.73 4.61
N LEU A 100 -0.20 -13.67 5.64
CA LEU A 100 -0.53 -14.27 6.95
C LEU A 100 -1.74 -13.59 7.61
N ARG A 101 -1.93 -12.29 7.38
CA ARG A 101 -3.13 -11.55 7.83
C ARG A 101 -4.37 -11.90 7.01
N GLN A 102 -4.22 -12.15 5.71
CA GLN A 102 -5.33 -12.41 4.78
C GLN A 102 -5.95 -13.80 4.97
N TRP A 103 -5.17 -14.81 5.33
CA TRP A 103 -5.62 -16.19 5.56
C TRP A 103 -5.27 -16.68 6.97
N PRO A 104 -6.02 -16.24 8.00
CA PRO A 104 -5.81 -16.70 9.37
C PRO A 104 -6.16 -18.19 9.46
N GLY A 105 -5.18 -19.04 9.83
CA GLY A 105 -5.37 -20.48 10.03
C GLY A 105 -4.63 -21.39 9.05
N GLU A 106 -4.14 -20.87 7.93
CA GLU A 106 -3.41 -21.65 6.92
C GLU A 106 -1.89 -21.37 6.95
N HIS A 107 -1.35 -20.84 8.04
CA HIS A 107 0.02 -20.30 8.08
C HIS A 107 1.09 -21.31 7.70
N GLU A 108 0.99 -22.55 8.21
CA GLU A 108 1.97 -23.60 7.91
C GLU A 108 1.90 -24.03 6.44
N MET A 109 0.69 -24.31 5.95
CA MET A 109 0.46 -24.66 4.55
C MET A 109 0.94 -23.57 3.58
N LEU A 110 0.71 -22.29 3.91
CA LEU A 110 1.19 -21.16 3.11
C LEU A 110 2.71 -21.09 3.07
N ARG A 111 3.39 -21.36 4.19
CA ARG A 111 4.85 -21.35 4.27
C ARG A 111 5.45 -22.47 3.42
N GLU A 112 4.93 -23.68 3.55
CA GLU A 112 5.32 -24.83 2.72
C GLU A 112 5.10 -24.53 1.24
N GLN A 113 3.90 -24.05 0.88
CA GLN A 113 3.56 -23.72 -0.50
C GLN A 113 4.51 -22.66 -1.09
N VAL A 114 4.83 -21.61 -0.32
CA VAL A 114 5.75 -20.56 -0.76
C VAL A 114 7.17 -21.09 -0.95
N GLN A 115 7.62 -21.95 -0.04
CA GLN A 115 8.96 -22.50 -0.07
C GLN A 115 9.15 -23.48 -1.23
N GLU A 116 8.17 -24.34 -1.49
CA GLU A 116 8.27 -25.39 -2.52
C GLU A 116 7.91 -24.90 -3.92
N GLN A 117 6.83 -24.11 -4.07
CA GLN A 117 6.28 -23.78 -5.38
C GLN A 117 6.71 -22.40 -5.89
N LEU A 118 7.05 -21.50 -4.98
CA LEU A 118 7.21 -20.08 -5.29
C LEU A 118 8.61 -19.55 -4.95
N MET A 119 9.57 -20.45 -4.65
CA MET A 119 10.97 -20.11 -4.34
C MET A 119 11.08 -19.03 -3.25
N GLY A 120 10.19 -19.04 -2.26
CA GLY A 120 10.19 -18.05 -1.19
C GLY A 120 9.46 -16.74 -1.51
N ASN A 121 8.82 -16.59 -2.67
CA ASN A 121 8.19 -15.33 -3.09
C ASN A 121 6.73 -15.20 -2.61
N TRP A 122 6.52 -14.44 -1.54
CA TRP A 122 5.21 -14.21 -0.92
C TRP A 122 4.30 -13.32 -1.75
N ARG A 123 4.86 -12.38 -2.53
CA ARG A 123 4.06 -11.52 -3.42
C ARG A 123 3.36 -12.34 -4.48
N LYS A 124 4.07 -13.31 -5.06
CA LYS A 124 3.51 -14.20 -6.08
C LYS A 124 2.39 -15.08 -5.51
N LEU A 125 2.56 -15.59 -4.29
CA LEU A 125 1.47 -16.28 -3.57
C LEU A 125 0.21 -15.40 -3.47
N PHE A 126 0.38 -14.13 -3.08
CA PHE A 126 -0.75 -13.21 -2.92
C PHE A 126 -1.54 -12.97 -4.22
N ILE A 127 -0.83 -12.98 -5.36
CA ILE A 127 -1.43 -12.80 -6.69
C ILE A 127 -2.11 -14.09 -7.15
N ASP A 128 -1.44 -15.23 -7.00
CA ASP A 128 -1.89 -16.52 -7.53
C ASP A 128 -3.03 -17.14 -6.69
N LYS A 129 -3.06 -16.88 -5.37
CA LYS A 129 -4.06 -17.48 -4.46
C LYS A 129 -5.43 -16.80 -4.63
N PRO A 130 -6.49 -17.56 -4.95
CA PRO A 130 -7.82 -17.00 -5.11
C PRO A 130 -8.38 -16.45 -3.79
N ARG A 131 -9.07 -15.32 -3.87
CA ARG A 131 -9.78 -14.67 -2.76
C ARG A 131 -11.27 -14.62 -3.10
N PRO A 132 -12.13 -15.42 -2.43
CA PRO A 132 -13.57 -15.37 -2.67
C PRO A 132 -14.08 -13.96 -2.36
N ARG A 133 -14.57 -13.26 -3.37
CA ARG A 133 -15.31 -12.01 -3.17
C ARG A 133 -16.73 -12.38 -2.79
N LEU A 134 -17.15 -11.96 -1.61
CA LEU A 134 -18.52 -12.17 -1.11
C LEU A 134 -19.43 -11.00 -1.50
N ASP A 135 -19.09 -10.26 -2.56
CA ASP A 135 -19.76 -9.03 -3.03
C ASP A 135 -21.15 -9.31 -3.66
N GLY A 136 -21.94 -10.24 -3.09
CA GLY A 136 -23.31 -10.54 -3.50
C GLY A 136 -23.67 -12.02 -3.62
N VAL A 137 -22.72 -12.94 -3.45
CA VAL A 137 -22.99 -14.39 -3.49
C VAL A 137 -23.23 -14.92 -2.08
N TYR A 138 -24.50 -15.19 -1.76
CA TYR A 138 -24.90 -15.88 -0.54
C TYR A 138 -24.85 -17.39 -0.78
N ILE A 139 -23.95 -18.09 -0.10
CA ILE A 139 -23.92 -19.56 -0.08
C ILE A 139 -24.58 -20.01 1.23
N SER A 140 -25.81 -20.54 1.16
CA SER A 140 -26.41 -21.23 2.30
C SER A 140 -26.08 -22.72 2.24
N GLN A 141 -25.53 -23.26 3.33
CA GLN A 141 -25.42 -24.72 3.48
C GLN A 141 -26.79 -25.25 3.91
N ASN A 142 -27.57 -25.75 2.94
CA ASN A 142 -28.80 -26.48 3.25
C ASN A 142 -28.45 -27.92 3.62
N SER A 143 -28.22 -28.21 4.91
CA SER A 143 -28.00 -29.57 5.43
C SER A 143 -29.30 -30.33 5.70
N TYR A 144 -30.33 -30.13 4.86
CA TYR A 144 -31.59 -30.87 5.00
C TYR A 144 -31.64 -32.01 4.00
N ILE A 145 -31.45 -33.23 4.51
CA ILE A 145 -31.74 -34.45 3.77
C ILE A 145 -33.21 -34.75 4.00
N ARG A 146 -34.03 -34.57 2.95
CA ARG A 146 -35.44 -34.93 2.96
C ARG A 146 -35.53 -36.46 2.86
N ALA A 147 -36.03 -37.14 3.88
CA ALA A 147 -36.16 -38.60 3.86
C ALA A 147 -37.01 -39.04 2.64
N GLY A 148 -36.41 -39.84 1.75
CA GLY A 148 -37.04 -40.33 0.52
C GLY A 148 -36.58 -39.67 -0.79
N ALA A 149 -35.74 -38.63 -0.75
CA ALA A 149 -35.08 -38.11 -1.95
C ALA A 149 -33.83 -38.95 -2.27
N THR A 150 -33.74 -39.48 -3.48
CA THR A 150 -32.52 -40.15 -3.98
C THR A 150 -31.49 -39.10 -4.36
N GLU A 151 -30.29 -39.15 -3.76
CA GLU A 151 -29.19 -38.24 -4.08
C GLU A 151 -28.76 -38.41 -5.55
N GLY A 152 -28.64 -37.32 -6.30
CA GLY A 152 -27.99 -37.29 -7.63
C GLY A 152 -28.90 -37.32 -8.87
N SER A 153 -30.22 -37.22 -8.74
CA SER A 153 -31.10 -37.07 -9.90
C SER A 153 -31.22 -35.59 -10.29
N TYR A 154 -30.42 -35.15 -11.27
CA TYR A 154 -30.48 -33.79 -11.85
C TYR A 154 -31.63 -33.60 -12.85
N ASP A 155 -32.51 -34.59 -12.97
CA ASP A 155 -33.44 -34.74 -14.09
C ASP A 155 -34.92 -34.61 -13.66
N GLN A 156 -35.21 -33.61 -12.82
CA GLN A 156 -36.60 -33.27 -12.49
C GLN A 156 -36.94 -31.87 -13.00
N PRO A 157 -37.84 -31.75 -14.00
CA PRO A 157 -38.30 -30.45 -14.44
C PRO A 157 -39.16 -29.80 -13.35
N VAL A 158 -38.88 -28.53 -13.09
CA VAL A 158 -39.69 -27.68 -12.22
C VAL A 158 -40.92 -27.28 -13.02
N PHE A 159 -42.09 -27.83 -12.65
CA PHE A 159 -43.38 -27.37 -13.16
C PHE A 159 -43.82 -26.08 -12.48
#